data_AF-A0A3D3UN98-F1
#
_entry.id   AF-A0A3D3UN98-F1
#
_cell.length_a   1.000
_cell.length_b   1.000
_cell.length_c   1.000
_cell.angle_alpha   90.00
_cell.angle_beta   90.00
_cell.angle_gamma   90.00
#
_symmetry.space_group_name_H-M   'P 1'
#
loop_
_entity.id
_entity.type
_entity.pdbx_description
1 polymer ?
#
loop_
_entity_poly.entity_id
_entity_poly.type
_entity_poly.pdbx_seq_one_letter_code
_entity_poly.pdbx_strand_id
1 'polypeptide(L)'
;MKRLILLALIISIIIPITLAQEKDADAIAQASRSAEIAGHSLSKVHRWLHEIALPKIDKNTGLYIADGEWNYRNTAADCYPFLAWAAWATDKGALNGAVRSILHAERSLCNVKGRIPAPYNYKRQEIIKMKNEELVFEASEYVKDCLIAIIEVTGRDEWFDRMRAIEDDLWKYADIETSFGMIPSTNIEVNGEQLQALSRLYTMTGDEKYLTWAMRLADYYFADENFVPTRLRDHGCEIIGGLGLLQAVLTADHPEKAAEYGDHLKKMYDTILEKGTLDVGMMYNHLTKRDGWNGGISDGWGYNYVGYLCYDMAMGTDTYTSHMEATLANMMDPKYKDYPWEGGSIDGYADSVEGAIYMLNRLPVKEGFEWVNRETKNNIVDHPNPVEPE
;
A
#
# COMPACT_ATOMS: atom_id res chain seq x y z
N MET A 1 -1.47 -54.04 -38.00
CA MET A 1 -2.42 -53.01 -37.52
C MET A 1 -2.74 -53.11 -36.03
N LYS A 2 -3.37 -54.19 -35.51
CA LYS A 2 -3.77 -54.26 -34.08
C LYS A 2 -2.64 -54.05 -33.05
N ARG A 3 -1.43 -54.57 -33.30
CA ARG A 3 -0.26 -54.36 -32.41
C ARG A 3 0.30 -52.94 -32.44
N LEU A 4 0.25 -52.24 -33.58
CA LEU A 4 0.68 -50.84 -33.67
C LEU A 4 -0.31 -49.90 -32.97
N ILE A 5 -1.62 -50.18 -33.06
CA ILE A 5 -2.67 -49.40 -32.40
C ILE A 5 -2.57 -49.55 -30.87
N LEU A 6 -2.29 -50.76 -30.36
CA LEU A 6 -2.11 -51.00 -28.93
C LEU A 6 -0.84 -50.31 -28.38
N LEU A 7 0.26 -50.34 -29.14
CA LEU A 7 1.50 -49.64 -28.75
C LEU A 7 1.31 -48.13 -28.73
N ALA A 8 0.62 -47.57 -29.73
CA ALA A 8 0.28 -46.15 -29.78
C ALA A 8 -0.63 -45.72 -28.61
N LEU A 9 -1.61 -46.57 -28.24
CA LEU A 9 -2.48 -46.30 -27.07
C LEU A 9 -1.70 -46.33 -25.75
N ILE A 10 -0.82 -47.31 -25.55
CA ILE A 10 0.01 -47.42 -24.34
C ILE A 10 0.96 -46.22 -24.23
N ILE A 11 1.61 -45.83 -25.33
CA ILE A 11 2.47 -44.64 -25.38
C ILE A 11 1.67 -43.36 -25.08
N SER A 12 0.44 -43.25 -25.62
CA SER A 12 -0.43 -42.08 -25.40
C SER A 12 -0.98 -41.96 -23.97
N ILE A 13 -0.93 -43.02 -23.16
CA ILE A 13 -1.42 -43.03 -21.78
C ILE A 13 -0.25 -42.98 -20.78
N ILE A 14 0.84 -43.71 -21.02
CA ILE A 14 1.99 -43.76 -20.10
C ILE A 14 2.76 -42.45 -20.09
N ILE A 15 3.00 -41.83 -21.25
CA ILE A 15 3.74 -40.55 -21.34
C ILE A 15 3.06 -39.43 -20.53
N PRO A 16 1.73 -39.18 -20.65
CA PRO A 16 1.07 -38.18 -19.83
C PRO A 16 1.13 -38.49 -18.33
N ILE A 17 1.06 -39.76 -17.92
CA ILE A 17 1.12 -40.16 -16.50
C ILE A 17 2.52 -39.92 -15.93
N THR A 18 3.58 -40.30 -16.65
CA THR A 18 4.96 -40.06 -16.21
C THR A 18 5.29 -38.57 -16.18
N LEU A 19 4.84 -37.79 -17.18
CA LEU A 19 5.02 -36.34 -17.19
C LEU A 19 4.23 -35.65 -16.06
N ALA A 20 3.05 -36.16 -15.69
CA ALA A 20 2.30 -35.66 -14.54
C ALA A 20 3.04 -35.98 -13.22
N GLN A 21 3.55 -37.20 -13.07
CA GLN A 21 4.32 -37.61 -11.89
C GLN A 21 5.65 -36.85 -11.73
N GLU A 22 6.36 -36.57 -12.83
CA GLU A 22 7.57 -35.73 -12.80
C GLU A 22 7.23 -34.29 -12.45
N LYS A 23 6.15 -33.72 -13.01
CA LYS A 23 5.65 -32.38 -12.62
C LYS A 23 5.27 -32.31 -11.15
N ASP A 24 4.64 -33.37 -10.61
CA ASP A 24 4.28 -33.45 -9.19
C ASP A 24 5.54 -33.52 -8.30
N ALA A 25 6.56 -34.28 -8.71
CA ALA A 25 7.84 -34.36 -8.00
C ALA A 25 8.58 -33.02 -7.98
N ASP A 26 8.63 -32.31 -9.12
CA ASP A 26 9.23 -30.98 -9.22
C ASP A 26 8.48 -29.94 -8.37
N ALA A 27 7.15 -29.99 -8.39
CA ALA A 27 6.31 -29.12 -7.57
C ALA A 27 6.54 -29.36 -6.06
N ILE A 28 6.63 -30.63 -5.63
CA ILE A 28 6.92 -30.98 -4.23
C ILE A 28 8.33 -30.54 -3.83
N ALA A 29 9.32 -30.72 -4.71
CA ALA A 29 10.69 -30.29 -4.45
C ALA A 29 10.77 -28.75 -4.34
N GLN A 30 10.06 -28.03 -5.19
CA GLN A 30 9.95 -26.58 -5.12
C GLN A 30 9.25 -26.12 -3.83
N ALA A 31 8.11 -26.73 -3.50
CA ALA A 31 7.37 -26.44 -2.27
C ALA A 31 8.23 -26.68 -1.02
N SER A 32 9.02 -27.77 -1.00
CA SER A 32 9.94 -28.07 0.10
C SER A 32 11.00 -26.97 0.28
N ARG A 33 11.64 -26.53 -0.82
CA ARG A 33 12.60 -25.41 -0.78
C ARG A 33 11.95 -24.11 -0.33
N SER A 34 10.76 -23.80 -0.85
CA SER A 34 10.00 -22.62 -0.44
C SER A 34 9.63 -22.66 1.04
N ALA A 35 9.26 -23.83 1.57
CA ALA A 35 8.95 -24.01 2.99
C ALA A 35 10.18 -23.79 3.89
N GLU A 36 11.36 -24.27 3.49
CA GLU A 36 12.61 -24.01 4.22
C GLU A 36 12.94 -22.50 4.28
N ILE A 37 12.83 -21.80 3.15
CA ILE A 37 13.07 -20.36 3.07
C ILE A 37 12.04 -19.60 3.93
N ALA A 38 10.76 -19.93 3.78
CA ALA A 38 9.69 -19.29 4.55
C ALA A 38 9.85 -19.53 6.05
N GLY A 39 10.20 -20.75 6.47
CA GLY A 39 10.46 -21.09 7.86
C GLY A 39 11.62 -20.30 8.46
N HIS A 40 12.71 -20.12 7.70
CA HIS A 40 13.84 -19.27 8.12
C HIS A 40 13.44 -17.80 8.25
N SER A 41 12.73 -17.26 7.27
CA SER A 41 12.27 -15.87 7.30
C SER A 41 11.30 -15.61 8.46
N LEU A 42 10.29 -16.47 8.66
CA LEU A 42 9.35 -16.34 9.76
C LEU A 42 10.02 -16.52 11.13
N SER A 43 11.04 -17.36 11.24
CA SER A 43 11.85 -17.48 12.46
C SER A 43 12.62 -16.19 12.77
N LYS A 44 13.14 -15.49 11.76
CA LYS A 44 13.73 -14.15 11.95
C LYS A 44 12.68 -13.14 12.42
N VAL A 45 11.51 -13.10 11.78
CA VAL A 45 10.41 -12.20 12.14
C VAL A 45 9.93 -12.46 13.58
N HIS A 46 9.76 -13.73 13.97
CA HIS A 46 9.39 -14.11 15.33
C HIS A 46 10.44 -13.64 16.35
N ARG A 47 11.73 -13.86 16.09
CA ARG A 47 12.79 -13.37 16.99
C ARG A 47 12.80 -11.85 17.07
N TRP A 48 12.74 -11.14 15.94
CA TRP A 48 12.63 -9.68 15.92
C TRP A 48 11.44 -9.18 16.75
N LEU A 49 10.27 -9.81 16.59
CA LEU A 49 9.07 -9.48 17.35
C LEU A 49 9.34 -9.54 18.87
N HIS A 50 9.90 -10.64 19.36
CA HIS A 50 10.06 -10.86 20.80
C HIS A 50 11.29 -10.18 21.40
N GLU A 51 12.40 -10.15 20.68
CA GLU A 51 13.70 -9.67 21.19
C GLU A 51 13.85 -8.15 21.00
N ILE A 52 13.24 -7.57 19.97
CA ILE A 52 13.42 -6.16 19.60
C ILE A 52 12.12 -5.36 19.71
N ALA A 53 11.06 -5.80 19.04
CA ALA A 53 9.87 -4.96 18.88
C ALA A 53 9.02 -4.89 20.16
N LEU A 54 8.60 -6.02 20.73
CA LEU A 54 7.78 -6.02 21.96
C LEU A 54 8.46 -5.29 23.15
N PRO A 55 9.79 -5.38 23.37
CA PRO A 55 10.47 -4.60 24.39
C PRO A 55 10.39 -3.07 24.25
N LYS A 56 10.10 -2.55 23.05
CA LYS A 56 9.91 -1.10 22.81
C LYS A 56 8.52 -0.59 23.20
N ILE A 57 7.62 -1.45 23.69
CA ILE A 57 6.36 -1.02 24.30
C ILE A 57 6.68 -0.39 25.67
N ASP A 58 6.43 0.91 25.81
CA ASP A 58 6.69 1.62 27.05
C ASP A 58 5.79 1.12 28.19
N LYS A 59 6.40 0.75 29.31
CA LYS A 59 5.70 0.11 30.44
C LYS A 59 4.75 1.05 31.17
N ASN A 60 4.94 2.37 31.06
CA ASN A 60 4.13 3.35 31.79
C ASN A 60 2.87 3.73 31.01
N THR A 61 3.00 3.86 29.69
CA THR A 61 1.94 4.34 28.79
C THR A 61 1.28 3.21 28.02
N GLY A 62 1.99 2.12 27.75
CA GLY A 62 1.54 1.05 26.84
C GLY A 62 1.69 1.39 25.35
N LEU A 63 2.28 2.53 25.01
CA LEU A 63 2.53 2.94 23.62
C LEU A 63 3.80 2.30 23.08
N TYR A 64 3.84 2.06 21.77
CA TYR A 64 5.00 1.47 21.09
C TYR A 64 5.98 2.56 20.64
N ILE A 65 7.17 2.61 21.24
CA ILE A 65 8.12 3.71 21.04
C ILE A 65 9.25 3.24 20.11
N ALA A 66 8.89 2.91 18.85
CA ALA A 66 9.82 2.33 17.88
C ALA A 66 11.09 3.18 17.72
N ASP A 67 10.92 4.47 17.42
CA ASP A 67 12.02 5.39 17.12
C ASP A 67 12.16 6.49 18.19
N GLY A 68 11.82 6.14 19.44
CA GLY A 68 11.98 7.06 20.56
C GLY A 68 10.81 8.03 20.76
N GLU A 69 9.75 7.96 19.94
CA GLU A 69 8.52 8.77 20.06
C GLU A 69 7.24 7.99 19.71
N TRP A 70 6.08 8.57 20.04
CA TRP A 70 4.76 8.14 19.55
C TRP A 70 4.10 9.31 18.82
N ASN A 71 4.05 9.22 17.50
CA ASN A 71 3.32 10.12 16.61
C ASN A 71 2.57 9.29 15.55
N TYR A 72 1.71 9.94 14.78
CA TYR A 72 0.85 9.24 13.84
C TYR A 72 1.31 9.27 12.38
N ARG A 73 2.39 10.01 12.10
CA ARG A 73 3.02 10.07 10.76
C ARG A 73 4.17 9.08 10.56
N ASN A 74 4.76 8.58 11.64
CA ASN A 74 5.92 7.69 11.59
C ASN A 74 5.66 6.44 12.43
N THR A 75 5.60 6.57 13.77
CA THR A 75 5.60 5.35 14.62
C THR A 75 4.27 4.60 14.57
N ALA A 76 3.14 5.31 14.64
CA ALA A 76 1.85 4.65 14.53
C ALA A 76 1.56 4.23 13.09
N ALA A 77 1.89 5.05 12.09
CA ALA A 77 1.71 4.78 10.66
C ALA A 77 2.63 3.67 10.13
N ASP A 78 3.96 3.81 10.30
CA ASP A 78 4.97 3.03 9.58
C ASP A 78 5.63 1.94 10.42
N CYS A 79 5.37 1.86 11.73
CA CYS A 79 5.99 0.84 12.59
C CYS A 79 4.97 -0.10 13.23
N TYR A 80 3.85 0.44 13.72
CA TYR A 80 2.82 -0.36 14.37
C TYR A 80 2.15 -1.43 13.46
N PRO A 81 1.83 -1.18 12.18
CA PRO A 81 1.26 -2.23 11.33
C PRO A 81 2.22 -3.40 11.11
N PHE A 82 3.52 -3.15 10.95
CA PHE A 82 4.51 -4.22 10.80
C PHE A 82 4.71 -5.02 12.08
N LEU A 83 4.63 -4.38 13.25
CA LEU A 83 4.56 -5.07 14.54
C LEU A 83 3.33 -6.00 14.59
N ALA A 84 2.16 -5.50 14.16
CA ALA A 84 0.93 -6.27 14.11
C ALA A 84 1.00 -7.42 13.10
N TRP A 85 1.57 -7.22 11.91
CA TRP A 85 1.77 -8.25 10.90
C TRP A 85 2.76 -9.32 11.34
N ALA A 86 3.86 -8.94 11.98
CA ALA A 86 4.82 -9.89 12.53
C ALA A 86 4.16 -10.78 13.58
N ALA A 87 3.40 -10.20 14.51
CA ALA A 87 2.63 -10.96 15.49
C ALA A 87 1.54 -11.80 14.82
N TRP A 88 0.82 -11.27 13.84
CA TRP A 88 -0.18 -12.03 13.09
C TRP A 88 0.42 -13.25 12.38
N ALA A 89 1.60 -13.12 11.79
CA ALA A 89 2.26 -14.18 11.05
C ALA A 89 2.92 -15.23 11.95
N THR A 90 3.38 -14.84 13.15
CA THR A 90 4.28 -15.68 13.96
C THR A 90 3.79 -15.98 15.39
N ASP A 91 3.03 -15.10 16.03
CA ASP A 91 2.51 -15.29 17.40
C ASP A 91 1.16 -14.57 17.62
N LYS A 92 0.06 -15.32 17.49
CA LYS A 92 -1.30 -14.81 17.76
C LYS A 92 -1.53 -14.42 19.21
N GLY A 93 -0.75 -14.96 20.16
CA GLY A 93 -0.78 -14.59 21.56
C GLY A 93 -0.24 -13.18 21.77
N ALA A 94 0.90 -12.85 21.16
CA ALA A 94 1.43 -11.48 21.14
C ALA A 94 0.47 -10.51 20.45
N LEU A 95 -0.12 -10.91 19.31
CA LEU A 95 -1.09 -10.08 18.57
C LEU A 95 -2.28 -9.68 19.44
N ASN A 96 -2.91 -10.67 20.09
CA ASN A 96 -4.11 -10.44 20.89
C ASN A 96 -3.82 -9.95 22.33
N GLY A 97 -2.55 -9.94 22.73
CA GLY A 97 -2.07 -9.43 24.01
C GLY A 97 -1.39 -8.07 23.83
N ALA A 98 -0.06 -8.06 23.98
CA ALA A 98 0.74 -6.83 24.04
C ALA A 98 0.54 -5.90 22.83
N VAL A 99 0.44 -6.44 21.62
CA VAL A 99 0.29 -5.63 20.41
C VAL A 99 -1.07 -4.94 20.38
N ARG A 100 -2.15 -5.65 20.69
CA ARG A 100 -3.49 -5.06 20.77
C ARG A 100 -3.64 -4.05 21.91
N SER A 101 -2.95 -4.25 23.02
CA SER A 101 -2.94 -3.29 24.14
C SER A 101 -2.41 -1.91 23.74
N ILE A 102 -1.56 -1.81 22.70
CA ILE A 102 -1.11 -0.51 22.16
C ILE A 102 -2.30 0.29 21.63
N LEU A 103 -3.22 -0.34 20.88
CA LEU A 103 -4.45 0.31 20.41
C LEU A 103 -5.30 0.82 21.59
N HIS A 104 -5.36 0.05 22.67
CA HIS A 104 -6.12 0.47 23.87
C HIS A 104 -5.49 1.65 24.57
N ALA A 105 -4.16 1.65 24.72
CA ALA A 105 -3.39 2.76 25.27
C ALA A 105 -3.53 4.03 24.42
N GLU A 106 -3.35 3.90 23.10
CA GLU A 106 -3.53 4.95 22.11
C GLU A 106 -4.88 5.64 22.27
N ARG A 107 -5.98 4.86 22.24
CA ARG A 107 -7.34 5.39 22.38
C ARG A 107 -7.57 6.09 23.72
N SER A 108 -6.94 5.61 24.79
CA SER A 108 -7.10 6.19 26.12
C SER A 108 -6.32 7.48 26.31
N LEU A 109 -5.15 7.62 25.66
CA LEU A 109 -4.20 8.69 25.93
C LEU A 109 -4.24 9.81 24.90
N CYS A 110 -4.59 9.51 23.65
CA CYS A 110 -4.24 10.37 22.53
C CYS A 110 -5.41 11.13 21.89
N ASN A 111 -6.65 10.83 22.24
CA ASN A 111 -7.83 11.50 21.64
C ASN A 111 -7.94 12.98 22.06
N VAL A 112 -8.03 13.89 21.08
CA VAL A 112 -8.07 15.35 21.34
C VAL A 112 -9.32 16.06 20.82
N LYS A 113 -9.89 15.60 19.70
CA LYS A 113 -11.07 16.23 19.07
C LYS A 113 -12.04 15.11 18.68
N GLY A 114 -12.97 14.80 19.59
CA GLY A 114 -13.70 13.53 19.50
C GLY A 114 -12.72 12.37 19.62
N ARG A 115 -12.65 11.54 18.59
CA ARG A 115 -11.79 10.36 18.45
C ARG A 115 -10.62 10.61 17.50
N ILE A 116 -10.38 11.85 17.07
CA ILE A 116 -9.18 12.23 16.32
C ILE A 116 -7.99 12.24 17.30
N PRO A 117 -6.92 11.46 17.03
CA PRO A 117 -5.78 11.40 17.92
C PRO A 117 -4.72 12.47 17.63
N ALA A 118 -3.91 12.80 18.64
CA ALA A 118 -2.69 13.60 18.51
C ALA A 118 -1.51 12.90 19.20
N PRO A 119 -0.25 13.13 18.76
CA PRO A 119 0.95 12.55 19.35
C PRO A 119 1.03 12.71 20.85
N TYR A 120 1.69 11.74 21.49
CA TYR A 120 1.77 11.68 22.94
C TYR A 120 3.23 11.66 23.39
N ASN A 121 3.60 12.62 24.24
CA ASN A 121 4.92 12.64 24.82
C ASN A 121 4.96 11.70 26.03
N TYR A 122 5.42 10.46 25.82
CA TYR A 122 5.46 9.44 26.89
C TYR A 122 6.33 9.84 28.09
N LYS A 123 7.36 10.67 27.90
CA LYS A 123 8.24 11.14 29.00
C LYS A 123 7.55 12.17 29.89
N ARG A 124 6.81 13.10 29.29
CA ARG A 124 6.07 14.16 30.00
C ARG A 124 4.63 13.77 30.35
N GLN A 125 4.17 12.63 29.82
CA GLN A 125 2.81 12.13 29.97
C GLN A 125 1.73 13.14 29.55
N GLU A 126 1.97 13.82 28.42
CA GLU A 126 1.05 14.82 27.88
C GLU A 126 0.88 14.71 26.37
N ILE A 127 -0.31 15.11 25.91
CA ILE A 127 -0.62 15.26 24.50
C ILE A 127 0.18 16.42 23.92
N ILE A 128 0.75 16.21 22.73
CA ILE A 128 1.43 17.25 21.96
C ILE A 128 0.37 18.04 21.20
N LYS A 129 0.31 19.35 21.49
CA LYS A 129 -0.62 20.27 20.81
C LYS A 129 -0.09 20.60 19.42
N MET A 130 -1.00 20.63 18.45
CA MET A 130 -0.71 20.90 17.04
C MET A 130 -1.84 21.71 16.40
N LYS A 131 -1.60 22.23 15.19
CA LYS A 131 -2.63 22.92 14.42
C LYS A 131 -3.65 21.91 13.86
N ASN A 132 -4.84 22.38 13.50
CA ASN A 132 -5.88 21.50 12.96
C ASN A 132 -5.44 20.78 11.67
N GLU A 133 -4.71 21.48 10.77
CA GLU A 133 -4.17 20.88 9.54
C GLU A 133 -3.20 19.73 9.83
N GLU A 134 -2.28 19.91 10.79
CA GLU A 134 -1.34 18.88 11.23
C GLU A 134 -2.07 17.70 11.90
N LEU A 135 -3.12 18.00 12.69
CA LEU A 135 -3.94 16.99 13.34
C LEU A 135 -4.70 16.13 12.34
N VAL A 136 -5.28 16.74 11.31
CA VAL A 136 -5.98 16.04 10.23
C VAL A 136 -5.00 15.18 9.44
N PHE A 137 -3.85 15.74 9.09
CA PHE A 137 -2.78 15.01 8.39
C PHE A 137 -2.37 13.75 9.16
N GLU A 138 -1.97 13.91 10.42
CA GLU A 138 -1.49 12.81 11.24
C GLU A 138 -2.55 11.74 11.47
N ALA A 139 -3.81 12.12 11.67
CA ALA A 139 -4.90 11.15 11.80
C ALA A 139 -5.17 10.39 10.49
N SER A 140 -4.98 11.04 9.35
CA SER A 140 -5.18 10.46 8.02
C SER A 140 -4.08 9.44 7.68
N GLU A 141 -2.82 9.76 7.96
CA GLU A 141 -1.67 8.83 7.83
C GLU A 141 -1.86 7.58 8.70
N TYR A 142 -2.30 7.76 9.96
CA TYR A 142 -2.60 6.63 10.82
C TYR A 142 -3.70 5.71 10.26
N VAL A 143 -4.71 6.30 9.63
CA VAL A 143 -5.75 5.51 8.97
C VAL A 143 -5.19 4.78 7.76
N LYS A 144 -4.47 5.48 6.88
CA LYS A 144 -4.00 4.97 5.59
C LYS A 144 -2.88 3.93 5.75
N ASP A 145 -1.80 4.26 6.44
CA ASP A 145 -0.62 3.38 6.53
C ASP A 145 -0.76 2.30 7.60
N CYS A 146 -1.43 2.61 8.71
CA CYS A 146 -1.53 1.65 9.81
C CYS A 146 -2.84 0.89 9.82
N LEU A 147 -3.98 1.56 10.00
CA LEU A 147 -5.22 0.86 10.29
C LEU A 147 -5.69 0.04 9.09
N ILE A 148 -5.66 0.58 7.87
CA ILE A 148 -5.99 -0.18 6.65
C ILE A 148 -5.08 -1.40 6.51
N ALA A 149 -3.76 -1.22 6.63
CA ALA A 149 -2.78 -2.31 6.55
C ALA A 149 -3.08 -3.44 7.54
N ILE A 150 -3.40 -3.11 8.80
CA ILE A 150 -3.77 -4.11 9.81
C ILE A 150 -5.10 -4.79 9.45
N ILE A 151 -6.13 -4.03 9.07
CA ILE A 151 -7.49 -4.55 8.83
C ILE A 151 -7.52 -5.49 7.63
N GLU A 152 -6.81 -5.18 6.54
CA GLU A 152 -6.82 -6.01 5.33
C GLU A 152 -6.20 -7.39 5.56
N VAL A 153 -5.27 -7.52 6.51
CA VAL A 153 -4.66 -8.81 6.89
C VAL A 153 -5.40 -9.51 8.02
N THR A 154 -5.89 -8.75 9.01
CA THR A 154 -6.41 -9.32 10.26
C THR A 154 -7.94 -9.41 10.31
N GLY A 155 -8.64 -8.73 9.41
CA GLY A 155 -10.10 -8.66 9.36
C GLY A 155 -10.68 -7.50 10.16
N ARG A 156 -12.02 -7.40 10.15
CA ARG A 156 -12.76 -6.31 10.80
C ARG A 156 -12.94 -6.60 12.29
N ASP A 157 -12.13 -5.92 13.10
CA ASP A 157 -12.15 -6.00 14.57
C ASP A 157 -11.90 -4.60 15.18
N GLU A 158 -11.36 -4.49 16.39
CA GLU A 158 -11.16 -3.20 17.07
C GLU A 158 -10.35 -2.16 16.28
N TRP A 159 -9.39 -2.57 15.45
CA TRP A 159 -8.68 -1.66 14.54
C TRP A 159 -9.61 -1.07 13.46
N PHE A 160 -10.57 -1.86 12.97
CA PHE A 160 -11.61 -1.39 12.06
C PHE A 160 -12.55 -0.40 12.75
N ASP A 161 -12.95 -0.66 13.99
CA ASP A 161 -13.72 0.31 14.77
C ASP A 161 -12.93 1.60 15.01
N ARG A 162 -11.60 1.51 15.19
CA ARG A 162 -10.73 2.67 15.33
C ARG A 162 -10.68 3.49 14.05
N MET A 163 -10.47 2.84 12.91
CA MET A 163 -10.44 3.47 11.58
C MET A 163 -11.73 4.26 11.34
N ARG A 164 -12.87 3.58 11.51
CA ARG A 164 -14.20 4.17 11.36
C ARG A 164 -14.43 5.36 12.28
N ALA A 165 -14.00 5.25 13.54
CA ALA A 165 -14.15 6.30 14.53
C ALA A 165 -13.37 7.58 14.19
N ILE A 166 -12.15 7.44 13.66
CA ILE A 166 -11.32 8.57 13.23
C ILE A 166 -11.96 9.23 12.01
N GLU A 167 -12.28 8.44 10.99
CA GLU A 167 -12.90 8.92 9.75
C GLU A 167 -14.23 9.66 9.99
N ASP A 168 -15.12 9.07 10.81
CA ASP A 168 -16.38 9.73 11.19
C ASP A 168 -16.16 11.10 11.84
N ASP A 169 -15.13 11.24 12.68
CA ASP A 169 -14.86 12.50 13.38
C ASP A 169 -14.09 13.50 12.50
N LEU A 170 -13.17 13.05 11.62
CA LEU A 170 -12.53 13.90 10.62
C LEU A 170 -13.59 14.60 9.75
N TRP A 171 -14.57 13.84 9.25
CA TRP A 171 -15.64 14.36 8.41
C TRP A 171 -16.70 15.16 9.18
N LYS A 172 -17.00 14.79 10.43
CA LYS A 172 -17.88 15.57 11.31
C LYS A 172 -17.29 16.96 11.62
N TYR A 173 -15.97 17.05 11.75
CA TYR A 173 -15.27 18.29 12.10
C TYR A 173 -14.62 19.00 10.91
N ALA A 174 -14.91 18.57 9.68
CA ALA A 174 -14.51 19.24 8.46
C ALA A 174 -15.01 20.70 8.45
N ASP A 175 -14.11 21.64 8.18
CA ASP A 175 -14.37 23.08 8.28
C ASP A 175 -14.07 23.86 6.99
N ILE A 176 -13.66 23.17 5.91
CA ILE A 176 -13.37 23.78 4.62
C ILE A 176 -14.60 23.67 3.72
N GLU A 177 -15.24 24.81 3.46
CA GLU A 177 -16.40 24.89 2.57
C GLU A 177 -15.97 24.86 1.10
N THR A 178 -16.63 23.99 0.32
CA THR A 178 -16.50 23.93 -1.15
C THR A 178 -17.89 23.95 -1.80
N SER A 179 -17.95 24.10 -3.12
CA SER A 179 -19.20 23.96 -3.88
C SER A 179 -19.85 22.58 -3.76
N PHE A 180 -19.11 21.57 -3.28
CA PHE A 180 -19.56 20.18 -3.14
C PHE A 180 -19.84 19.79 -1.68
N GLY A 181 -19.66 20.73 -0.73
CA GLY A 181 -19.84 20.55 0.71
C GLY A 181 -18.53 20.67 1.49
N MET A 182 -18.58 20.37 2.79
CA MET A 182 -17.42 20.48 3.68
C MET A 182 -16.40 19.36 3.43
N ILE A 183 -15.11 19.68 3.39
CA ILE A 183 -14.01 18.72 3.29
C ILE A 183 -13.01 18.90 4.45
N PRO A 184 -12.29 17.86 4.88
CA PRO A 184 -11.39 17.94 6.03
C PRO A 184 -10.06 18.65 5.71
N SER A 185 -9.64 18.70 4.45
CA SER A 185 -8.34 19.26 4.03
C SER A 185 -8.36 19.70 2.56
N THR A 186 -7.47 20.63 2.21
CA THR A 186 -7.09 20.93 0.81
C THR A 186 -5.75 20.33 0.43
N ASN A 187 -5.07 19.66 1.36
CA ASN A 187 -3.84 18.93 1.07
C ASN A 187 -4.18 17.71 0.19
N ILE A 188 -3.50 17.61 -0.96
CA ILE A 188 -3.69 16.58 -1.97
C ILE A 188 -3.40 15.17 -1.45
N GLU A 189 -2.40 15.04 -0.60
CA GLU A 189 -2.02 13.78 0.05
C GLU A 189 -3.15 13.34 0.97
N VAL A 190 -3.54 14.20 1.93
CA VAL A 190 -4.66 13.93 2.85
C VAL A 190 -5.90 13.52 2.08
N ASN A 191 -6.27 14.25 1.04
CA ASN A 191 -7.46 13.87 0.27
C ASN A 191 -7.30 12.56 -0.50
N GLY A 192 -6.08 12.22 -0.94
CA GLY A 192 -5.75 10.92 -1.50
C GLY A 192 -5.90 9.78 -0.48
N GLU A 193 -5.43 9.97 0.74
CA GLU A 193 -5.60 9.04 1.85
C GLU A 193 -7.08 8.84 2.19
N GLN A 194 -7.84 9.94 2.27
CA GLN A 194 -9.27 9.90 2.53
C GLN A 194 -10.01 9.15 1.42
N LEU A 195 -9.70 9.38 0.14
CA LEU A 195 -10.27 8.62 -0.97
C LEU A 195 -10.02 7.12 -0.84
N GLN A 196 -8.82 6.73 -0.39
CA GLN A 196 -8.46 5.35 -0.15
C GLN A 196 -9.19 4.73 1.05
N ALA A 197 -9.31 5.47 2.16
CA ALA A 197 -9.97 5.02 3.38
C ALA A 197 -11.49 4.92 3.21
N LEU A 198 -12.12 5.93 2.61
CA LEU A 198 -13.56 6.03 2.43
C LEU A 198 -14.10 4.98 1.45
N SER A 199 -13.38 4.73 0.36
CA SER A 199 -13.76 3.68 -0.61
C SER A 199 -13.74 2.29 0.04
N ARG A 200 -12.74 2.03 0.91
CA ARG A 200 -12.67 0.81 1.72
C ARG A 200 -13.77 0.75 2.78
N LEU A 201 -14.03 1.83 3.50
CA LEU A 201 -15.10 1.86 4.50
C LEU A 201 -16.47 1.63 3.88
N TYR A 202 -16.75 2.23 2.72
CA TYR A 202 -17.99 1.97 1.98
C TYR A 202 -18.11 0.49 1.62
N THR A 203 -17.13 -0.07 0.92
CA THR A 203 -17.15 -1.50 0.53
C THR A 203 -17.20 -2.44 1.73
N MET A 204 -16.64 -2.02 2.88
CA MET A 204 -16.70 -2.79 4.10
C MET A 204 -18.04 -2.70 4.83
N THR A 205 -18.78 -1.59 4.73
CA THR A 205 -19.95 -1.34 5.58
C THR A 205 -21.28 -1.25 4.84
N GLY A 206 -21.25 -0.85 3.56
CA GLY A 206 -22.42 -0.40 2.82
C GLY A 206 -22.98 0.95 3.30
N ASP A 207 -22.27 1.70 4.15
CA ASP A 207 -22.74 3.00 4.64
C ASP A 207 -22.44 4.11 3.61
N GLU A 208 -23.48 4.55 2.92
CA GLU A 208 -23.47 5.53 1.83
C GLU A 208 -22.80 6.87 2.17
N LYS A 209 -22.69 7.23 3.46
CA LYS A 209 -21.99 8.47 3.84
C LYS A 209 -20.52 8.45 3.40
N TYR A 210 -19.86 7.30 3.45
CA TYR A 210 -18.45 7.18 3.06
C TYR A 210 -18.27 7.38 1.56
N LEU A 211 -19.15 6.79 0.75
CA LEU A 211 -19.13 7.00 -0.70
C LEU A 211 -19.47 8.45 -1.05
N THR A 212 -20.44 9.05 -0.36
CA THR A 212 -20.79 10.47 -0.53
C THR A 212 -19.60 11.40 -0.24
N TRP A 213 -18.85 11.11 0.82
CA TRP A 213 -17.63 11.85 1.18
C TRP A 213 -16.51 11.65 0.15
N ALA A 214 -16.31 10.43 -0.34
CA ALA A 214 -15.33 10.15 -1.40
C ALA A 214 -15.67 10.88 -2.71
N MET A 215 -16.94 10.84 -3.14
CA MET A 215 -17.41 11.59 -4.32
C MET A 215 -17.25 13.09 -4.14
N ARG A 216 -17.46 13.62 -2.93
CA ARG A 216 -17.22 15.06 -2.66
C ARG A 216 -15.77 15.46 -2.92
N LEU A 217 -14.80 14.61 -2.55
CA LEU A 217 -13.39 14.87 -2.85
C LEU A 217 -13.11 14.76 -4.36
N ALA A 218 -13.65 13.74 -5.02
CA ALA A 218 -13.47 13.58 -6.47
C ALA A 218 -14.07 14.77 -7.25
N ASP A 219 -15.29 15.20 -6.92
CA ASP A 219 -15.92 16.39 -7.50
C ASP A 219 -15.10 17.66 -7.24
N TYR A 220 -14.52 17.81 -6.04
CA TYR A 220 -13.64 18.95 -5.73
C TYR A 220 -12.43 19.03 -6.66
N TYR A 221 -11.78 17.91 -6.97
CA TYR A 221 -10.64 17.88 -7.88
C TYR A 221 -11.05 17.97 -9.35
N PHE A 222 -12.10 17.25 -9.75
CA PHE A 222 -12.59 17.25 -11.15
C PHE A 222 -13.35 18.52 -11.52
N ALA A 223 -13.61 19.43 -10.58
CA ALA A 223 -14.03 20.79 -10.89
C ALA A 223 -13.01 21.55 -11.77
N ASP A 224 -11.73 21.18 -11.69
CA ASP A 224 -10.75 21.50 -12.71
C ASP A 224 -10.68 20.35 -13.72
N GLU A 225 -11.27 20.53 -14.90
CA GLU A 225 -11.24 19.56 -16.00
C GLU A 225 -9.82 19.16 -16.44
N ASN A 226 -8.79 19.94 -16.07
CA ASN A 226 -7.39 19.70 -16.37
C ASN A 226 -6.58 19.25 -15.16
N PHE A 227 -7.23 18.87 -14.07
CA PHE A 227 -6.56 18.39 -12.87
C PHE A 227 -5.63 17.21 -13.20
N VAL A 228 -4.34 17.38 -12.89
CA VAL A 228 -3.34 16.31 -12.90
C VAL A 228 -2.38 16.55 -11.71
N PRO A 229 -2.18 15.57 -10.83
CA PRO A 229 -1.22 15.69 -9.73
C PRO A 229 0.20 15.87 -10.28
N THR A 230 0.94 16.81 -9.69
CA THR A 230 2.29 17.17 -10.17
C THR A 230 3.42 16.47 -9.41
N ARG A 231 3.12 15.90 -8.24
CA ARG A 231 4.03 15.05 -7.47
C ARG A 231 3.58 13.61 -7.68
N LEU A 232 4.48 12.77 -8.19
CA LEU A 232 4.25 11.36 -8.51
C LEU A 232 5.06 10.45 -7.57
N ARG A 233 5.57 11.02 -6.49
CA ARG A 233 6.24 10.33 -5.39
C ARG A 233 5.40 10.47 -4.13
N ASP A 234 5.70 9.64 -3.15
CA ASP A 234 5.23 9.68 -1.77
C ASP A 234 4.92 11.10 -1.27
N HIS A 235 3.84 11.20 -0.48
CA HIS A 235 3.21 12.43 -0.01
C HIS A 235 2.65 13.32 -1.15
N GLY A 236 2.06 12.69 -2.16
CA GLY A 236 1.35 13.36 -3.25
C GLY A 236 0.80 12.42 -4.33
N CYS A 237 1.25 11.17 -4.35
CA CYS A 237 0.80 10.15 -5.30
C CYS A 237 -0.46 9.40 -4.85
N GLU A 238 -0.86 9.56 -3.59
CA GLU A 238 -1.95 8.83 -2.93
C GLU A 238 -3.29 9.10 -3.62
N ILE A 239 -3.46 10.31 -4.18
CA ILE A 239 -4.66 10.69 -4.90
C ILE A 239 -4.85 9.91 -6.21
N ILE A 240 -3.76 9.49 -6.86
CA ILE A 240 -3.80 8.75 -8.13
C ILE A 240 -4.40 7.36 -7.90
N GLY A 241 -3.92 6.67 -6.86
CA GLY A 241 -4.48 5.40 -6.40
C GLY A 241 -5.86 5.55 -5.78
N GLY A 242 -6.07 6.59 -4.96
CA GLY A 242 -7.35 6.87 -4.29
C GLY A 242 -8.51 7.10 -5.27
N LEU A 243 -8.30 7.92 -6.31
CA LEU A 243 -9.32 8.13 -7.35
C LEU A 243 -9.56 6.85 -8.17
N GLY A 244 -8.52 6.08 -8.46
CA GLY A 244 -8.66 4.78 -9.14
C GLY A 244 -9.46 3.75 -8.31
N LEU A 245 -9.24 3.72 -7.00
CA LEU A 245 -10.02 2.85 -6.10
C LEU A 245 -11.48 3.28 -6.03
N LEU A 246 -11.74 4.58 -5.93
CA LEU A 246 -13.11 5.11 -5.98
C LEU A 246 -13.81 4.73 -7.30
N GLN A 247 -13.12 4.83 -8.43
CA GLN A 247 -13.66 4.40 -9.72
C GLN A 247 -14.11 2.94 -9.70
N ALA A 248 -13.31 2.04 -9.11
CA ALA A 248 -13.68 0.64 -8.99
C ALA A 248 -14.96 0.42 -8.16
N VAL A 249 -15.15 1.20 -7.10
CA VAL A 249 -16.38 1.18 -6.30
C VAL A 249 -17.57 1.72 -7.11
N LEU A 250 -17.40 2.86 -7.78
CA LEU A 250 -18.47 3.49 -8.56
C LEU A 250 -18.91 2.63 -9.74
N THR A 251 -18.01 1.92 -10.42
CA THR A 251 -18.44 1.06 -11.53
C THR A 251 -19.38 -0.06 -11.08
N ALA A 252 -19.23 -0.55 -9.85
CA ALA A 252 -20.11 -1.58 -9.30
C ALA A 252 -21.50 -1.01 -8.92
N ASP A 253 -21.54 0.12 -8.23
CA ASP A 253 -22.76 0.58 -7.54
C ASP A 253 -23.39 1.85 -8.16
N HIS A 254 -22.61 2.64 -8.91
CA HIS A 254 -22.99 3.96 -9.45
C HIS A 254 -22.43 4.18 -10.89
N PRO A 255 -22.81 3.34 -11.87
CA PRO A 255 -22.17 3.30 -13.19
C PRO A 255 -22.27 4.61 -14.00
N GLU A 256 -23.31 5.42 -13.79
CA GLU A 256 -23.43 6.73 -14.44
C GLU A 256 -22.32 7.69 -13.96
N LYS A 257 -22.06 7.73 -12.65
CA LYS A 257 -20.99 8.54 -12.08
C LYS A 257 -19.61 7.99 -12.43
N ALA A 258 -19.49 6.66 -12.48
CA ALA A 258 -18.28 5.99 -12.96
C ALA A 258 -17.94 6.37 -14.41
N ALA A 259 -18.93 6.51 -15.29
CA ALA A 259 -18.69 6.95 -16.67
C ALA A 259 -18.16 8.40 -16.72
N GLU A 260 -18.73 9.31 -15.93
CA GLU A 260 -18.28 10.70 -15.81
C GLU A 260 -16.84 10.81 -15.29
N TYR A 261 -16.52 10.09 -14.20
CA TYR A 261 -15.20 10.11 -13.61
C TYR A 261 -14.17 9.35 -14.44
N GLY A 262 -14.59 8.33 -15.18
CA GLY A 262 -13.73 7.54 -16.05
C GLY A 262 -13.00 8.40 -17.08
N ASP A 263 -13.68 9.37 -17.70
CA ASP A 263 -13.07 10.28 -18.67
C ASP A 263 -12.00 11.19 -18.03
N HIS A 264 -12.27 11.69 -16.82
CA HIS A 264 -11.32 12.52 -16.06
C HIS A 264 -10.08 11.72 -15.67
N LEU A 265 -10.29 10.51 -15.16
CA LEU A 265 -9.22 9.58 -14.80
C LEU A 265 -8.36 9.20 -15.99
N LYS A 266 -8.99 8.85 -17.11
CA LYS A 266 -8.27 8.52 -18.35
C LYS A 266 -7.38 9.67 -18.78
N LYS A 267 -7.89 10.91 -18.77
CA LYS A 267 -7.11 12.11 -19.11
C LYS A 267 -5.94 12.32 -18.14
N MET A 268 -6.17 12.14 -16.84
CA MET A 268 -5.13 12.24 -15.81
C MET A 268 -4.01 11.21 -16.05
N TYR A 269 -4.39 9.93 -16.21
CA TYR A 269 -3.47 8.82 -16.45
C TYR A 269 -2.69 8.99 -17.74
N ASP A 270 -3.35 9.31 -18.86
CA ASP A 270 -2.67 9.57 -20.14
C ASP A 270 -1.66 10.71 -20.02
N THR A 271 -2.00 11.79 -19.28
CA THR A 271 -1.11 12.93 -19.08
C THR A 271 0.11 12.58 -18.23
N ILE A 272 -0.09 11.77 -17.19
CA ILE A 272 1.01 11.28 -16.34
C ILE A 272 1.95 10.39 -17.16
N LEU A 273 1.42 9.48 -17.98
CA LEU A 273 2.26 8.66 -18.85
C LEU A 273 3.04 9.50 -19.86
N GLU A 274 2.40 10.48 -20.50
CA GLU A 274 3.04 11.34 -21.50
C GLU A 274 4.17 12.19 -20.90
N LYS A 275 3.97 12.77 -19.71
CA LYS A 275 4.85 13.82 -19.17
C LYS A 275 5.70 13.39 -17.98
N GLY A 276 5.24 12.37 -17.26
CA GLY A 276 5.78 11.92 -15.99
C GLY A 276 6.63 10.66 -16.07
N THR A 277 6.77 10.04 -17.25
CA THR A 277 7.54 8.80 -17.41
C THR A 277 8.89 9.00 -18.12
N LEU A 278 9.85 8.18 -17.71
CA LEU A 278 11.15 7.95 -18.31
C LEU A 278 11.14 6.58 -19.00
N ASP A 279 11.73 6.53 -20.20
CA ASP A 279 11.88 5.32 -21.01
C ASP A 279 10.55 4.53 -21.13
N VAL A 280 10.53 3.30 -20.61
CA VAL A 280 9.35 2.42 -20.57
C VAL A 280 8.78 2.44 -19.16
N GLY A 281 8.01 3.49 -18.87
CA GLY A 281 7.07 3.56 -17.75
C GLY A 281 7.62 3.84 -16.35
N MET A 282 8.92 4.05 -16.16
CA MET A 282 9.43 4.52 -14.86
C MET A 282 9.00 5.96 -14.61
N MET A 283 8.42 6.25 -13.46
CA MET A 283 7.90 7.60 -13.18
C MET A 283 8.94 8.49 -12.51
N TYR A 284 9.01 9.77 -12.89
CA TYR A 284 9.78 10.77 -12.16
C TYR A 284 9.11 11.15 -10.84
N ASN A 285 9.86 11.76 -9.91
CA ASN A 285 9.28 12.36 -8.69
C ASN A 285 8.21 13.43 -8.99
N HIS A 286 8.37 14.16 -10.11
CA HIS A 286 7.46 15.23 -10.50
C HIS A 286 7.10 15.17 -11.99
N LEU A 287 5.85 15.54 -12.28
CA LEU A 287 5.30 15.59 -13.63
C LEU A 287 5.95 16.69 -14.49
N THR A 288 6.34 17.81 -13.87
CA THR A 288 6.93 18.97 -14.57
C THR A 288 8.37 19.19 -14.15
N LYS A 289 9.16 19.70 -15.10
CA LYS A 289 10.53 20.15 -14.85
C LYS A 289 10.52 21.27 -13.82
N ARG A 290 11.03 21.02 -12.61
CA ARG A 290 11.41 22.09 -11.68
C ARG A 290 12.86 22.47 -12.00
N ASP A 291 13.10 23.75 -12.25
CA ASP A 291 14.44 24.27 -12.61
C ASP A 291 15.12 23.55 -13.80
N GLY A 292 14.32 23.07 -14.77
CA GLY A 292 14.80 22.40 -15.98
C GLY A 292 14.94 20.86 -15.88
N TRP A 293 14.56 20.23 -14.76
CA TRP A 293 14.63 18.77 -14.57
C TRP A 293 13.43 18.21 -13.76
N ASN A 294 12.98 16.99 -14.07
CA ASN A 294 11.81 16.35 -13.43
C ASN A 294 12.10 15.72 -12.05
N GLY A 295 13.34 15.82 -11.56
CA GLY A 295 13.83 15.07 -10.41
C GLY A 295 14.30 13.65 -10.79
N GLY A 296 14.70 12.87 -9.78
CA GLY A 296 15.03 11.46 -9.93
C GLY A 296 13.81 10.60 -10.28
N ILE A 297 14.05 9.31 -10.48
CA ILE A 297 12.96 8.33 -10.60
C ILE A 297 12.34 8.17 -9.20
N SER A 298 11.01 8.12 -9.14
CA SER A 298 10.27 7.86 -7.91
C SER A 298 10.51 6.44 -7.45
N ASP A 299 10.78 6.27 -6.17
CA ASP A 299 10.63 5.02 -5.41
C ASP A 299 9.17 4.50 -5.44
N GLY A 300 8.20 5.39 -5.21
CA GLY A 300 6.76 5.09 -5.30
C GLY A 300 6.19 4.94 -6.72
N TRP A 301 7.02 4.67 -7.74
CA TRP A 301 6.55 4.57 -9.14
C TRP A 301 5.42 3.54 -9.31
N GLY A 302 5.51 2.40 -8.62
CA GLY A 302 4.51 1.33 -8.68
C GLY A 302 3.19 1.69 -7.99
N TYR A 303 3.22 2.54 -6.97
CA TYR A 303 2.01 3.00 -6.26
C TYR A 303 1.08 3.78 -7.20
N ASN A 304 1.66 4.60 -8.09
CA ASN A 304 0.89 5.30 -9.11
C ASN A 304 0.12 4.32 -10.02
N TYR A 305 0.76 3.21 -10.43
CA TYR A 305 0.17 2.21 -11.33
C TYR A 305 -1.00 1.43 -10.71
N VAL A 306 -1.14 1.43 -9.38
CA VAL A 306 -2.32 0.86 -8.72
C VAL A 306 -3.61 1.53 -9.22
N GLY A 307 -3.58 2.86 -9.42
CA GLY A 307 -4.73 3.59 -9.98
C GLY A 307 -5.11 3.10 -11.39
N TYR A 308 -4.11 2.84 -12.23
CA TYR A 308 -4.29 2.36 -13.61
C TYR A 308 -4.83 0.93 -13.64
N LEU A 309 -4.31 0.06 -12.76
CA LEU A 309 -4.83 -1.30 -12.57
C LEU A 309 -6.29 -1.27 -12.14
N CYS A 310 -6.63 -0.46 -11.13
CA CYS A 310 -8.01 -0.30 -10.68
C CYS A 310 -8.91 0.19 -11.82
N TYR A 311 -8.45 1.15 -12.61
CA TYR A 311 -9.19 1.67 -13.76
C TYR A 311 -9.47 0.58 -14.81
N ASP A 312 -8.43 -0.11 -15.29
CA ASP A 312 -8.59 -1.17 -16.30
C ASP A 312 -9.51 -2.29 -15.80
N MET A 313 -9.31 -2.73 -14.54
CA MET A 313 -10.16 -3.75 -13.92
C MET A 313 -11.62 -3.29 -13.77
N ALA A 314 -11.84 -2.04 -13.35
CA ALA A 314 -13.18 -1.48 -13.15
C ALA A 314 -13.91 -1.33 -14.49
N MET A 315 -13.23 -0.81 -15.51
CA MET A 315 -13.82 -0.53 -16.81
C MET A 315 -13.88 -1.76 -17.72
N GLY A 316 -13.25 -2.87 -17.32
CA GLY A 316 -13.13 -4.07 -18.15
C GLY A 316 -12.28 -3.83 -19.40
N THR A 317 -11.26 -2.97 -19.30
CA THR A 317 -10.34 -2.62 -20.38
C THR A 317 -8.93 -3.12 -20.10
N ASP A 318 -8.09 -3.09 -21.13
CA ASP A 318 -6.65 -3.37 -21.08
C ASP A 318 -5.82 -2.16 -21.53
N THR A 319 -6.40 -0.96 -21.40
CA THR A 319 -5.85 0.32 -21.91
C THR A 319 -4.41 0.55 -21.48
N TYR A 320 -4.08 0.21 -20.22
CA TYR A 320 -2.77 0.46 -19.62
C TYR A 320 -2.01 -0.84 -19.32
N THR A 321 -2.67 -1.99 -19.43
CA THR A 321 -2.13 -3.31 -19.11
C THR A 321 -0.80 -3.58 -19.82
N SER A 322 -0.74 -3.42 -21.15
CA SER A 322 0.49 -3.64 -21.92
C SER A 322 1.64 -2.70 -21.50
N HIS A 323 1.33 -1.45 -21.13
CA HIS A 323 2.32 -0.49 -20.67
C HIS A 323 2.89 -0.88 -19.30
N MET A 324 2.02 -1.33 -18.39
CA MET A 324 2.41 -1.82 -17.07
C MET A 324 3.25 -3.10 -17.14
N GLU A 325 2.89 -4.04 -18.02
CA GLU A 325 3.69 -5.24 -18.27
C GLU A 325 5.07 -4.90 -18.84
N ALA A 326 5.13 -3.96 -19.80
CA ALA A 326 6.39 -3.50 -20.37
C ALA A 326 7.26 -2.79 -19.31
N THR A 327 6.64 -2.03 -18.40
CA THR A 327 7.32 -1.38 -17.27
C THR A 327 7.98 -2.41 -16.36
N LEU A 328 7.23 -3.45 -15.96
CA LEU A 328 7.75 -4.55 -15.14
C LEU A 328 8.87 -5.33 -15.85
N ALA A 329 8.73 -5.57 -17.16
CA ALA A 329 9.75 -6.24 -17.94
C ALA A 329 11.05 -5.41 -18.03
N ASN A 330 10.91 -4.10 -18.16
CA ASN A 330 12.04 -3.17 -18.26
C ASN A 330 12.87 -3.08 -16.97
N MET A 331 12.35 -3.52 -15.81
CA MET A 331 13.10 -3.54 -14.54
C MET A 331 14.37 -4.41 -14.59
N MET A 332 14.46 -5.34 -15.53
CA MET A 332 15.67 -6.15 -15.74
C MET A 332 16.79 -5.42 -16.51
N ASP A 333 16.54 -4.21 -17.03
CA ASP A 333 17.60 -3.35 -17.56
C ASP A 333 18.68 -3.13 -16.49
N PRO A 334 19.98 -3.35 -16.80
CA PRO A 334 21.08 -3.15 -15.85
C PRO A 334 21.10 -1.81 -15.14
N LYS A 335 20.49 -0.75 -15.69
CA LYS A 335 20.42 0.57 -15.03
C LYS A 335 19.52 0.60 -13.79
N TYR A 336 18.57 -0.33 -13.66
CA TYR A 336 17.70 -0.46 -12.48
C TYR A 336 18.20 -1.49 -11.46
N LYS A 337 19.41 -2.01 -11.66
CA LYS A 337 20.07 -2.88 -10.70
C LYS A 337 20.72 -2.05 -9.60
N ASP A 338 20.35 -2.34 -8.35
CA ASP A 338 20.84 -1.63 -7.17
C ASP A 338 20.69 -0.10 -7.35
N TYR A 339 19.58 0.32 -7.96
CA TYR A 339 19.34 1.73 -8.27
C TYR A 339 19.12 2.51 -6.98
N PRO A 340 19.80 3.65 -6.78
CA PRO A 340 19.72 4.41 -5.53
C PRO A 340 18.45 5.28 -5.48
N TRP A 341 17.28 4.63 -5.34
CA TRP A 341 15.95 5.26 -5.36
C TRP A 341 15.87 6.49 -4.44
N GLU A 342 16.36 6.34 -3.21
CA GLU A 342 16.56 7.41 -2.24
C GLU A 342 18.03 7.52 -1.81
N GLY A 343 18.95 7.43 -2.76
CA GLY A 343 20.37 7.40 -2.46
C GLY A 343 20.77 6.06 -1.82
N GLY A 344 20.88 6.03 -0.50
CA GLY A 344 21.29 4.85 0.28
C GLY A 344 20.30 4.42 1.35
N SER A 345 19.09 5.02 1.38
CA SER A 345 18.03 4.57 2.29
C SER A 345 17.49 3.20 1.86
N ILE A 346 17.18 2.36 2.84
CA ILE A 346 16.47 1.10 2.61
C ILE A 346 15.03 1.34 2.15
N ASP A 347 14.43 2.46 2.57
CA ASP A 347 13.03 2.81 2.30
C ASP A 347 12.77 2.90 0.81
N GLY A 348 13.60 3.63 0.06
CA GLY A 348 13.47 3.70 -1.40
C GLY A 348 13.50 2.35 -2.13
N TYR A 349 14.24 1.35 -1.62
CA TYR A 349 14.21 -0.01 -2.16
C TYR A 349 12.93 -0.74 -1.76
N ALA A 350 12.52 -0.62 -0.50
CA ALA A 350 11.30 -1.22 0.02
C ALA A 350 10.07 -0.73 -0.78
N ASP A 351 9.96 0.58 -0.98
CA ASP A 351 8.85 1.20 -1.71
C ASP A 351 8.79 0.76 -3.17
N SER A 352 9.94 0.75 -3.84
CA SER A 352 10.02 0.33 -5.24
C SER A 352 9.66 -1.14 -5.42
N VAL A 353 10.10 -1.99 -4.49
CA VAL A 353 9.79 -3.42 -4.47
C VAL A 353 8.31 -3.64 -4.17
N GLU A 354 7.76 -2.94 -3.18
CA GLU A 354 6.34 -3.02 -2.81
C GLU A 354 5.45 -2.60 -3.98
N GLY A 355 5.74 -1.47 -4.61
CA GLY A 355 5.04 -0.99 -5.80
C GLY A 355 5.03 -2.01 -6.94
N ALA A 356 6.16 -2.69 -7.18
CA ALA A 356 6.23 -3.76 -8.18
C ALA A 356 5.39 -4.98 -7.76
N ILE A 357 5.39 -5.37 -6.48
CA ILE A 357 4.60 -6.49 -5.96
C ILE A 357 3.11 -6.24 -6.13
N TYR A 358 2.62 -5.02 -5.91
CA TYR A 358 1.22 -4.67 -6.15
C TYR A 358 0.81 -4.94 -7.60
N MET A 359 1.65 -4.56 -8.57
CA MET A 359 1.37 -4.84 -9.97
C MET A 359 1.49 -6.33 -10.31
N LEU A 360 2.56 -6.99 -9.84
CA LEU A 360 2.84 -8.41 -10.12
C LEU A 360 1.77 -9.36 -9.58
N ASN A 361 1.04 -8.94 -8.53
CA ASN A 361 -0.11 -9.68 -8.03
C ASN A 361 -1.21 -9.88 -9.10
N ARG A 362 -1.31 -8.96 -10.06
CA ARG A 362 -2.33 -8.97 -11.13
C ARG A 362 -1.74 -9.18 -12.52
N LEU A 363 -0.50 -8.73 -12.74
CA LEU A 363 0.22 -8.81 -14.00
C LEU A 363 1.50 -9.63 -13.79
N PRO A 364 1.45 -10.96 -13.87
CA PRO A 364 2.57 -11.82 -13.53
C PRO A 364 3.65 -11.79 -14.61
N VAL A 365 4.52 -10.78 -14.56
CA VAL A 365 5.67 -10.61 -15.46
C VAL A 365 6.90 -11.25 -14.83
N LYS A 366 7.50 -12.23 -15.54
CA LYS A 366 8.63 -13.02 -15.04
C LYS A 366 9.81 -12.14 -14.63
N GLU A 367 10.20 -11.21 -15.50
CA GLU A 367 11.30 -10.27 -15.30
C GLU A 367 11.08 -9.39 -14.06
N GLY A 368 9.84 -8.97 -13.82
CA GLY A 368 9.50 -8.21 -12.61
C GLY A 368 9.70 -9.03 -11.34
N PHE A 369 9.31 -10.31 -11.32
CA PHE A 369 9.61 -11.20 -10.19
C PHE A 369 11.11 -11.44 -10.01
N GLU A 370 11.88 -11.57 -11.09
CA GLU A 370 13.34 -11.71 -11.02
C GLU A 370 13.99 -10.46 -10.43
N TRP A 371 13.53 -9.27 -10.82
CA TRP A 371 13.95 -8.00 -10.25
C TRP A 371 13.61 -7.89 -8.75
N VAL A 372 12.34 -8.11 -8.38
CA VAL A 372 11.89 -8.09 -6.97
C VAL A 372 12.73 -9.02 -6.11
N ASN A 373 12.96 -10.27 -6.55
CA ASN A 373 13.75 -11.24 -5.80
C ASN A 373 15.20 -10.78 -5.62
N ARG A 374 15.81 -10.18 -6.66
CA ARG A 374 17.18 -9.67 -6.60
C ARG A 374 17.30 -8.49 -5.63
N GLU A 375 16.45 -7.49 -5.78
CA GLU A 375 16.52 -6.26 -4.97
C GLU A 375 16.12 -6.53 -3.52
N THR A 376 15.10 -7.35 -3.28
CA THR A 376 14.73 -7.77 -1.91
C THR A 376 15.91 -8.45 -1.23
N LYS A 377 16.59 -9.38 -1.92
CA LYS A 377 17.75 -10.06 -1.35
C LYS A 377 18.88 -9.09 -1.07
N ASN A 378 19.33 -8.34 -2.09
CA ASN A 378 20.56 -7.56 -2.00
C ASN A 378 20.40 -6.30 -1.13
N ASN A 379 19.24 -5.64 -1.20
CA ASN A 379 19.04 -4.28 -0.71
C ASN A 379 18.05 -4.19 0.45
N ILE A 380 17.28 -5.25 0.75
CA ILE A 380 16.39 -5.28 1.92
C ILE A 380 16.89 -6.29 2.96
N VAL A 381 17.19 -7.52 2.54
CA VAL A 381 17.58 -8.60 3.46
C VAL A 381 19.07 -8.58 3.80
N ASP A 382 19.93 -8.46 2.79
CA ASP A 382 21.40 -8.48 2.92
C ASP A 382 22.01 -7.07 2.83
N HIS A 383 21.22 -6.02 3.13
CA HIS A 383 21.62 -4.62 2.95
C HIS A 383 22.97 -4.33 3.65
N PRO A 384 23.94 -3.68 2.98
CA PRO A 384 25.33 -3.52 3.46
C PRO A 384 25.47 -2.61 4.69
N ASN A 385 24.47 -1.78 4.96
CA ASN A 385 24.22 -1.22 6.29
C ASN A 385 22.96 -1.90 6.83
N PRO A 386 23.04 -3.12 7.37
CA PRO A 386 21.91 -3.64 8.09
C PRO A 386 21.65 -2.65 9.22
N VAL A 387 20.40 -2.23 9.40
CA VAL A 387 19.99 -1.71 10.71
C VAL A 387 20.10 -2.93 11.64
N GLU A 388 21.33 -3.24 12.04
CA GLU A 388 21.55 -4.22 13.10
C GLU A 388 20.89 -3.61 14.33
N PRO A 389 19.95 -4.32 14.98
CA PRO A 389 19.57 -3.92 16.30
C PRO A 389 20.82 -4.02 17.19
N GLU A 390 21.30 -2.89 17.71
CA GLU A 390 22.23 -2.87 18.84
C GLU A 390 21.64 -3.62 20.06
#